data_AF-A0A2V7FZ66-F1
#
_entry.id   AF-A0A2V7FZ66-F1
#
_cell.length_a   1.000
_cell.length_b   1.000
_cell.length_c   1.000
_cell.angle_alpha   90.00
_cell.angle_beta   90.00
_cell.angle_gamma   90.00
#
_symmetry.space_group_name_H-M   'P 1'
#
loop_
_entity.id
_entity.type
_entity.pdbx_description
1 polymer ?
#
loop_
_entity_poly.entity_id
_entity_poly.type
_entity_poly.pdbx_seq_one_letter_code
_entity_poly.pdbx_strand_id
1 'polypeptide(L)'
;AVMRDAIDAAAVREALRRAGLTVDCELAPADRGRLVNVFAKCEPDSSGQTRGRRHVMFDDSDINYTRHIRGVVNAVIASVIGDPMCYVSAGAEHQGPPGGGVVAVLATVR
;
A
#
# COMPACT_ATOMS: atom_id res chain seq x y z
N ALA A 1 9.53 -3.38 -0.50
CA ALA A 1 8.93 -4.47 -1.28
C ALA A 1 8.16 -3.87 -2.45
N VAL A 2 7.54 -4.70 -3.30
CA VAL A 2 6.74 -4.22 -4.44
C VAL A 2 5.35 -4.84 -4.33
N MET A 3 4.32 -4.01 -4.26
CA MET A 3 2.91 -4.41 -4.32
C MET A 3 2.58 -4.80 -5.76
N ARG A 4 1.99 -5.97 -5.95
CA ARG A 4 1.57 -6.49 -7.26
C ARG A 4 0.25 -5.90 -7.72
N ASP A 5 -0.61 -5.53 -6.77
CA ASP A 5 -1.86 -4.82 -6.98
C ASP A 5 -2.17 -3.92 -5.76
N ALA A 6 -3.19 -3.08 -5.87
CA ALA A 6 -3.60 -2.15 -4.82
C ALA A 6 -4.03 -2.80 -3.49
N ILE A 7 -4.30 -4.10 -3.48
CA ILE A 7 -4.74 -4.86 -2.29
C ILE A 7 -3.72 -5.93 -1.88
N ASP A 8 -2.45 -5.74 -2.26
CA ASP A 8 -1.34 -6.62 -1.91
C ASP A 8 -0.79 -6.33 -0.51
N ALA A 9 -1.58 -6.71 0.51
CA ALA A 9 -1.15 -6.63 1.90
C ALA A 9 0.08 -7.53 2.20
N ALA A 10 0.34 -8.56 1.38
CA ALA A 10 1.48 -9.43 1.56
C ALA A 10 2.80 -8.68 1.30
N ALA A 11 2.85 -7.84 0.27
CA ALA A 11 3.99 -6.98 0.00
C ALA A 11 4.23 -5.94 1.12
N VAL A 12 3.17 -5.40 1.73
CA VAL A 12 3.29 -4.51 2.90
C VAL A 12 3.94 -5.23 4.07
N ARG A 13 3.46 -6.43 4.41
CA ARG A 13 4.05 -7.27 5.45
C ARG A 13 5.51 -7.64 5.15
N GLU A 14 5.81 -7.96 3.90
CA GLU A 14 7.18 -8.24 3.48
C GLU A 14 8.11 -7.02 3.68
N ALA A 15 7.64 -5.80 3.38
CA ALA A 15 8.42 -4.59 3.63
C ALA A 15 8.67 -4.36 5.12
N LEU A 16 7.67 -4.60 5.98
CA LEU A 16 7.81 -4.50 7.44
C LEU A 16 8.83 -5.52 7.98
N ARG A 17 8.77 -6.78 7.52
CA ARG A 17 9.74 -7.82 7.93
C ARG A 17 11.16 -7.48 7.51
N ARG A 18 11.35 -6.96 6.29
CA ARG A 18 12.67 -6.48 5.81
C ARG A 18 13.22 -5.33 6.65
N ALA A 19 12.36 -4.53 7.27
CA ALA A 19 12.74 -3.48 8.21
C ALA A 19 12.99 -4.00 9.65
N GLY A 20 12.96 -5.32 9.88
CA GLY A 20 13.20 -5.92 11.19
C GLY A 20 12.03 -5.76 12.17
N LEU A 21 10.81 -5.60 11.66
CA LEU A 21 9.58 -5.59 12.46
C LEU A 21 8.88 -6.94 12.40
N THR A 22 8.26 -7.33 13.50
CA THR A 22 7.49 -8.57 13.63
C THR A 22 6.07 -8.32 13.15
N VAL A 23 5.63 -9.08 12.15
CA VAL A 23 4.28 -8.95 11.58
C VAL A 23 3.75 -10.31 11.12
N ASP A 24 2.56 -10.64 11.63
CA ASP A 24 1.76 -11.80 11.20
C ASP A 24 0.66 -11.32 10.26
N CYS A 25 -0.55 -11.11 10.77
CA CYS A 25 -1.61 -10.38 10.06
C CYS A 25 -1.39 -8.87 10.18
N GLU A 26 -1.14 -8.42 11.41
CA GLU A 26 -0.91 -7.04 11.82
C GLU A 26 0.48 -6.86 12.45
N LEU A 27 0.96 -5.62 12.49
CA LEU A 27 2.20 -5.24 13.18
C LEU A 27 2.11 -5.58 14.67
N ALA A 28 3.10 -6.32 15.17
CA ALA A 28 3.14 -6.73 16.57
C ALA A 28 3.13 -5.49 17.49
N PRO A 29 2.35 -5.49 18.60
CA PRO A 29 2.26 -4.35 19.52
C PRO A 29 3.62 -3.85 20.02
N ALA A 30 4.55 -4.77 20.28
CA ALA A 30 5.91 -4.45 20.75
C ALA A 30 6.75 -3.66 19.73
N ASP A 31 6.43 -3.74 18.44
CA ASP A 31 7.16 -3.07 17.37
C ASP A 31 6.45 -1.80 16.86
N ARG A 32 5.26 -1.46 17.37
CA ARG A 32 4.51 -0.24 16.96
C ARG A 32 5.30 1.04 17.20
N GLY A 33 5.95 1.16 18.35
CA GLY A 33 6.78 2.33 18.67
C GLY A 33 8.07 2.44 17.86
N ARG A 34 8.42 1.40 17.10
CA ARG A 34 9.60 1.40 16.22
C ARG A 34 9.27 1.81 14.79
N LEU A 35 8.02 1.67 14.35
CA LEU A 35 7.60 2.09 13.02
C LEU A 35 7.60 3.62 12.96
N VAL A 36 8.43 4.20 12.09
CA VAL A 36 8.47 5.64 11.87
C VAL A 36 7.44 6.04 10.81
N ASN A 37 7.46 5.36 9.65
CA ASN A 37 6.46 5.57 8.60
C ASN A 37 6.48 4.45 7.54
N VAL A 38 5.40 4.36 6.77
CA VAL A 38 5.30 3.58 5.53
C VAL A 38 5.08 4.54 4.35
N PHE A 39 5.83 4.32 3.27
CA PHE A 39 5.75 5.10 2.04
C PHE A 39 5.36 4.19 0.89
N ALA A 40 4.31 4.55 0.15
CA ALA A 40 3.84 3.75 -0.98
C ALA A 40 3.52 4.60 -2.21
N LYS A 41 3.79 4.01 -3.37
CA LYS A 41 3.22 4.43 -4.66
C LYS A 41 2.04 3.51 -5.00
N CYS A 42 1.05 4.05 -5.71
CA CYS A 42 -0.08 3.27 -6.20
C CYS A 42 -0.70 3.85 -7.47
N GLU A 43 -1.32 2.99 -8.25
CA GLU A 43 -2.20 3.35 -9.37
C GLU A 43 -3.22 2.22 -9.61
N PRO A 44 -4.41 2.51 -10.17
CA PRO A 44 -5.29 1.46 -10.67
C PRO A 44 -4.64 0.70 -11.83
N ASP A 45 -4.97 -0.58 -11.98
CA ASP A 45 -4.52 -1.37 -13.12
C ASP A 45 -5.16 -0.82 -14.40
N SER A 46 -4.36 -0.54 -15.42
CA SER A 46 -4.82 0.04 -16.70
C SER A 46 -5.78 -0.86 -17.48
N SER A 47 -5.84 -2.16 -17.16
CA SER A 47 -6.86 -3.08 -17.68
C SER A 47 -8.26 -2.83 -17.10
N GLY A 48 -8.39 -1.95 -16.10
CA GLY A 48 -9.66 -1.69 -15.41
C GLY A 48 -10.05 -2.76 -14.41
N GLN A 49 -9.11 -3.63 -14.01
CA GLN A 49 -9.40 -4.80 -13.18
C GLN A 49 -8.40 -4.97 -12.03
N THR A 50 -8.87 -5.44 -10.89
CA THR A 50 -8.02 -5.90 -9.79
C THR A 50 -8.39 -7.34 -9.48
N ARG A 51 -7.42 -8.27 -9.61
CA ARG A 51 -7.61 -9.72 -9.42
C ARG A 51 -8.80 -10.29 -10.22
N GLY A 52 -8.92 -9.88 -11.49
CA GLY A 52 -9.98 -10.33 -12.40
C GLY A 52 -11.36 -9.74 -12.12
N ARG A 53 -11.46 -8.72 -11.26
CA ARG A 53 -12.71 -8.00 -10.99
C ARG A 53 -12.61 -6.59 -11.53
N ARG A 54 -13.59 -6.20 -12.34
CA ARG A 54 -13.72 -4.83 -12.87
C ARG A 54 -13.84 -3.82 -11.72
N HIS A 55 -13.08 -2.73 -11.80
CA HIS A 55 -13.30 -1.53 -10.99
C HIS A 55 -13.83 -0.38 -11.87
N VAL A 56 -14.32 0.68 -11.25
CA VAL A 56 -14.90 1.84 -11.96
C VAL A 56 -14.02 3.10 -11.93
N MET A 57 -12.84 3.02 -11.32
CA MET A 57 -12.03 4.20 -10.99
C MET A 57 -11.71 5.12 -12.18
N PHE A 58 -11.52 4.58 -13.39
CA PHE A 58 -11.24 5.39 -14.59
C PHE A 58 -12.49 5.97 -15.25
N ASP A 59 -13.65 5.36 -15.03
CA ASP A 59 -14.93 5.77 -15.63
C ASP A 59 -15.77 6.65 -14.69
N ASP A 60 -15.22 6.98 -13.52
CA ASP A 60 -15.85 7.84 -12.53
C ASP A 60 -15.57 9.32 -12.86
N SER A 61 -16.62 10.03 -13.31
CA SER A 61 -16.55 11.45 -13.64
C SER A 61 -16.52 12.37 -12.42
N ASP A 62 -16.93 11.86 -11.25
CA ASP A 62 -17.10 12.66 -10.04
C ASP A 62 -15.83 12.63 -9.18
N ILE A 63 -15.18 11.46 -9.12
CA ILE A 63 -14.00 11.22 -8.29
C ILE A 63 -12.86 10.71 -9.18
N ASN A 64 -11.84 11.55 -9.34
CA ASN A 64 -10.62 11.18 -10.05
C ASN A 64 -10.00 9.89 -9.47
N TYR A 65 -9.58 8.98 -10.36
CA TYR A 65 -9.01 7.67 -10.01
C TYR A 65 -7.90 7.71 -8.94
N THR A 66 -7.10 8.79 -8.91
CA THR A 66 -6.03 8.94 -7.91
C THR A 66 -6.56 9.06 -6.49
N ARG A 67 -7.78 9.60 -6.31
CA ARG A 67 -8.44 9.70 -5.00
C ARG A 67 -8.94 8.33 -4.53
N HIS A 68 -9.57 7.56 -5.42
CA HIS A 68 -9.97 6.18 -5.15
C HIS A 68 -8.79 5.33 -4.71
N ILE A 69 -7.73 5.30 -5.52
CA ILE A 69 -6.62 4.37 -5.30
C ILE A 69 -5.82 4.71 -4.03
N ARG A 70 -5.64 6.00 -3.71
CA ARG A 70 -5.00 6.39 -2.44
C ARG A 70 -5.81 5.94 -1.25
N GLY A 71 -7.13 6.06 -1.31
CA GLY A 71 -8.02 5.56 -0.27
C GLY A 71 -7.87 4.05 -0.04
N VAL A 72 -7.89 3.27 -1.14
CA VAL A 72 -7.72 1.81 -1.08
C VAL A 72 -6.36 1.42 -0.49
N VAL A 73 -5.26 1.95 -1.03
CA VAL A 73 -3.91 1.55 -0.62
C VAL A 73 -3.58 2.03 0.79
N ASN A 74 -4.01 3.24 1.18
CA ASN A 74 -3.88 3.68 2.57
C ASN A 74 -4.65 2.76 3.52
N ALA A 75 -5.90 2.39 3.19
CA ALA A 75 -6.67 1.47 4.03
C ALA A 75 -6.00 0.08 4.17
N VAL A 76 -5.45 -0.45 3.07
CA VAL A 76 -4.71 -1.73 3.08
C VAL A 76 -3.48 -1.62 3.98
N ILE A 77 -2.68 -0.57 3.85
CA ILE A 77 -1.48 -0.36 4.69
C ILE A 77 -1.88 -0.15 6.15
N ALA A 78 -2.81 0.77 6.42
CA ALA A 78 -3.29 1.12 7.74
C ALA A 78 -3.87 -0.10 8.48
N SER A 79 -4.58 -0.99 7.78
CA SER A 79 -5.10 -2.23 8.36
C SER A 79 -4.01 -3.19 8.84
N VAL A 80 -2.81 -3.13 8.25
CA VAL A 80 -1.66 -3.95 8.66
C VAL A 80 -0.89 -3.28 9.80
N ILE A 81 -0.68 -1.96 9.75
CA ILE A 81 0.16 -1.26 10.73
C ILE A 81 -0.60 -0.75 11.96
N GLY A 82 -1.93 -0.66 11.88
CA GLY A 82 -2.78 -0.12 12.95
C GLY A 82 -2.73 1.41 13.08
N ASP A 83 -2.27 2.12 12.05
CA ASP A 83 -2.09 3.57 12.03
C ASP A 83 -2.46 4.12 10.64
N PRO A 84 -3.43 5.07 10.53
CA PRO A 84 -3.77 5.69 9.25
C PRO A 84 -2.71 6.66 8.72
N MET A 85 -1.79 7.13 9.58
CA MET A 85 -0.77 8.12 9.25
C MET A 85 0.40 7.50 8.47
N CYS A 86 0.13 7.08 7.23
CA CYS A 86 1.14 6.64 6.28
C CYS A 86 1.15 7.50 5.00
N TYR A 87 2.30 7.56 4.32
CA TYR A 87 2.44 8.30 3.07
C TYR A 87 2.03 7.44 1.87
N VAL A 88 0.94 7.80 1.22
CA VAL A 88 0.46 7.11 0.00
C VAL A 88 0.31 8.12 -1.14
N SER A 89 1.11 7.93 -2.19
CA SER A 89 1.15 8.78 -3.37
C SER A 89 0.63 8.03 -4.60
N ALA A 90 -0.23 8.67 -5.38
CA ALA A 90 -0.78 8.12 -6.63
C ALA A 90 0.11 8.43 -7.83
N GLY A 91 -0.17 7.81 -8.97
CA GLY A 91 0.58 7.98 -10.23
C GLY A 91 1.88 7.21 -10.14
N ALA A 92 1.78 5.89 -10.28
CA ALA A 92 2.87 4.95 -10.09
C ALA A 92 3.45 4.49 -11.42
N GLU A 93 3.29 5.29 -12.47
CA GLU A 93 3.83 4.99 -13.79
C GLU A 93 5.34 4.74 -13.65
N HIS A 94 5.77 3.58 -14.13
CA HIS A 94 7.15 3.09 -14.04
C HIS A 94 7.71 2.94 -12.60
N GLN A 95 6.87 2.97 -11.58
CA GLN A 95 7.24 2.86 -10.15
C GLN A 95 6.67 1.58 -9.51
N GLY A 96 6.70 0.47 -10.25
CA GLY A 96 6.10 -0.81 -9.91
C GLY A 96 5.51 -1.50 -11.14
N PRO A 97 4.84 -2.65 -10.98
CA PRO A 97 4.01 -3.23 -12.02
C PRO A 97 2.72 -2.41 -12.19
N PRO A 98 2.05 -2.49 -13.37
CA PRO A 98 0.72 -1.91 -13.56
C PRO A 98 -0.24 -2.33 -12.45
N GLY A 99 -1.00 -1.37 -11.92
CA GLY A 99 -1.97 -1.60 -10.83
C GLY A 99 -1.37 -1.78 -9.43
N GLY A 100 -0.04 -1.78 -9.32
CA GLY A 100 0.70 -1.94 -8.08
C GLY A 100 1.51 -0.70 -7.71
N GLY A 101 2.66 -0.94 -7.10
CA GLY A 101 3.60 0.12 -6.74
C GLY A 101 4.65 -0.30 -5.72
N VAL A 102 5.69 0.51 -5.56
CA VAL A 102 6.70 0.31 -4.51
C VAL A 102 6.14 0.62 -3.12
N VAL A 103 6.58 -0.15 -2.12
CA VAL A 103 6.34 0.12 -0.70
C VAL A 103 7.64 0.05 0.09
N ALA A 104 7.90 1.10 0.88
CA ALA A 104 9.07 1.26 1.73
C ALA A 104 8.66 1.50 3.18
N VAL A 105 9.50 1.05 4.12
CA VAL A 105 9.28 1.17 5.56
C VAL A 105 10.51 1.81 6.17
N LEU A 106 10.28 2.83 7.00
CA LEU A 106 11.30 3.39 7.88
C LEU A 106 10.98 2.98 9.31
N ALA A 107 11.97 2.39 10.00
CA ALA A 107 11.83 1.94 11.37
C ALA A 107 13.12 2.20 12.17
N THR A 108 12.98 2.35 13.49
CA THR A 108 14.13 2.41 14.39
C THR A 108 14.72 1.01 14.61
N VAL A 109 16.05 0.97 14.74
CA VAL A 109 16.78 -0.22 15.18
C VAL A 109 16.51 -0.48 16.67
N ARG A 110 16.68 -1.72 17.11
CA ARG A 110 16.68 -2.05 18.54
C ARG A 110 18.00 -1.67 19.18
#